data_AF-A0A0N1M8U3-F1
#
_entry.id   AF-A0A0N1M8U3-F1
#
_cell.length_a   1.000
_cell.length_b   1.000
_cell.length_c   1.000
_cell.angle_alpha   90.00
_cell.angle_beta   90.00
_cell.angle_gamma   90.00
#
_symmetry.space_group_name_H-M   'P 1'
#
loop_
_entity.id
_entity.type
_entity.pdbx_description
1 polymer ?
#
loop_
_entity_poly.entity_id
_entity_poly.type
_entity_poly.pdbx_seq_one_letter_code
_entity_poly.pdbx_strand_id
1 'polypeptide(L)'
;MTPPDAATPTPPRYLGVDLAWRDSTPERPANETGLDVIDADGTVLDAGWARGVDEVEAWVSHWSTPGSVVAIDAPVLVPNATGMRASERLVARAYGRWHVSANASSASLPWLGGRTLGERLERAGGVYDDGGLPRRVEAGGRFEGYPYTTLGGMSGLGYDDKRPRDKRPDLALPKEARREARATACDELLRRLAGMAGAEVPVRLDSHPVSAALLDEPSPLVDRAYKHREDLPDAPVCAGPAALRARTPERLQVLGADPEPDDRGRRATLISPARPERRLGPTPVARVGRDARRAS
;
A
#
# COMPACT_ATOMS: atom_id res chain seq x y z
N MET A 1 5.89 -41.52 24.10
CA MET A 1 6.45 -40.16 24.01
C MET A 1 5.93 -39.58 22.71
N THR A 2 4.82 -38.86 22.77
CA THR A 2 4.22 -38.19 21.60
C THR A 2 5.21 -37.12 21.12
N PRO A 3 5.54 -37.04 19.83
CA PRO A 3 6.41 -35.96 19.34
C PRO A 3 5.76 -34.62 19.70
N PRO A 4 6.56 -33.57 19.99
CA PRO A 4 6.01 -32.24 20.21
C PRO A 4 5.17 -31.87 18.98
N ASP A 5 3.92 -31.48 19.24
CA ASP A 5 3.00 -30.98 18.23
C ASP A 5 3.74 -29.90 17.44
N ALA A 6 3.95 -30.12 16.14
CA ALA A 6 4.64 -29.15 15.30
C ALA A 6 3.80 -27.87 15.36
N ALA A 7 4.34 -26.82 16.00
CA ALA A 7 3.64 -25.56 16.18
C ALA A 7 3.00 -25.15 14.86
N THR A 8 1.69 -24.92 14.88
CA THR A 8 0.95 -24.51 13.68
C THR A 8 1.65 -23.29 13.10
N PRO A 9 2.08 -23.33 11.82
CA PRO A 9 2.81 -22.22 11.24
C PRO A 9 1.98 -20.96 11.35
N THR A 10 2.60 -19.87 11.83
CA THR A 10 1.92 -18.58 11.94
C THR A 10 1.39 -18.18 10.57
N PRO A 11 0.10 -17.83 10.45
CA PRO A 11 -0.50 -17.48 9.16
C PRO A 11 0.18 -16.25 8.55
N PRO A 12 0.10 -16.08 7.22
CA PRO A 12 0.62 -14.90 6.55
C PRO A 12 -0.14 -13.65 7.01
N ARG A 13 0.59 -12.54 7.08
CA ARG A 13 0.05 -11.21 7.41
C ARG A 13 0.13 -10.27 6.21
N TYR A 14 -0.74 -9.28 6.16
CA TYR A 14 -0.79 -8.30 5.08
C TYR A 14 -0.49 -6.92 5.65
N LEU A 15 0.56 -6.30 5.14
CA LEU A 15 1.10 -5.06 5.67
C LEU A 15 0.87 -3.94 4.65
N GLY A 16 0.41 -2.79 5.13
CA GLY A 16 0.35 -1.55 4.37
C GLY A 16 1.29 -0.51 4.96
N VAL A 17 2.04 0.17 4.07
CA VAL A 17 3.01 1.20 4.45
C VAL A 17 2.73 2.46 3.64
N ASP A 18 2.16 3.51 4.25
CA ASP A 18 2.09 4.86 3.67
C ASP A 18 3.41 5.59 3.94
N LEU A 19 4.42 5.31 3.12
CA LEU A 19 5.78 5.73 3.39
C LEU A 19 5.95 7.23 3.19
N ALA A 20 6.60 7.91 4.13
CA ALA A 20 7.18 9.22 3.85
C ALA A 20 8.33 9.07 2.83
N TRP A 21 8.16 9.59 1.61
CA TRP A 21 9.10 9.36 0.50
C TRP A 21 10.54 9.89 0.72
N ARG A 22 10.77 10.69 1.76
CA ARG A 22 12.08 11.28 2.04
C ARG A 22 12.76 10.56 3.19
N ASP A 23 14.03 10.22 2.98
CA ASP A 23 14.90 9.69 4.02
C ASP A 23 15.21 10.71 5.13
N SER A 24 15.46 10.18 6.33
CA SER A 24 15.85 10.99 7.48
C SER A 24 17.30 11.47 7.34
N THR A 25 17.56 12.72 7.71
CA THR A 25 18.90 13.30 7.85
C THR A 25 19.03 13.92 9.24
N PRO A 26 20.25 14.07 9.80
CA PRO A 26 20.42 14.69 11.12
C PRO A 26 19.78 16.10 11.21
N GLU A 27 19.82 16.87 10.14
CA GLU A 27 19.29 18.24 10.08
C GLU A 27 17.80 18.30 9.74
N ARG A 28 17.26 17.23 9.14
CA ARG A 28 15.87 17.16 8.71
C ARG A 28 15.34 15.73 8.91
N PRO A 29 14.66 15.48 10.04
CA PRO A 29 14.01 14.21 10.30
C PRO A 29 13.01 13.84 9.20
N ALA A 30 12.82 12.54 8.98
CA ALA A 30 11.76 12.03 8.12
C ALA A 30 10.38 12.45 8.66
N ASN A 31 9.43 12.59 7.74
CA ASN A 31 8.01 12.72 8.12
C ASN A 31 7.50 11.39 8.67
N GLU A 32 6.30 11.42 9.26
CA GLU A 32 5.62 10.21 9.71
C GLU A 32 5.24 9.33 8.52
N THR A 33 5.31 8.02 8.75
CA THR A 33 4.87 6.95 7.87
C THR A 33 3.75 6.22 8.59
N GLY A 34 2.61 6.07 7.94
CA GLY A 34 1.52 5.23 8.44
C GLY A 34 1.83 3.75 8.24
N LEU A 35 1.51 2.96 9.25
CA LEU A 35 1.73 1.52 9.27
C LEU A 35 0.46 0.81 9.74
N ASP A 36 0.11 -0.27 9.04
CA ASP A 36 -1.03 -1.13 9.37
C ASP A 36 -0.72 -2.57 8.99
N VAL A 37 -0.95 -3.50 9.89
CA VAL A 37 -0.83 -4.94 9.62
C VAL A 37 -2.12 -5.64 9.99
N ILE A 38 -2.64 -6.42 9.05
CA ILE A 38 -3.83 -7.24 9.24
C ILE A 38 -3.51 -8.73 9.09
N ASP A 39 -4.32 -9.57 9.75
CA ASP A 39 -4.32 -11.01 9.54
C ASP A 39 -5.22 -11.44 8.35
N ALA A 40 -5.44 -12.75 8.21
CA ALA A 40 -6.25 -13.33 7.15
C ALA A 40 -7.73 -12.93 7.20
N ASP A 41 -8.24 -12.63 8.40
CA ASP A 41 -9.63 -12.27 8.69
C ASP A 41 -9.83 -10.74 8.71
N GLY A 42 -8.78 -9.98 8.39
CA GLY A 42 -8.80 -8.53 8.36
C GLY A 42 -8.69 -7.87 9.73
N THR A 43 -8.37 -8.62 10.78
CA THR A 43 -8.12 -8.08 12.12
C THR A 43 -6.82 -7.30 12.09
N VAL A 44 -6.85 -6.06 12.55
CA VAL A 44 -5.66 -5.22 12.70
C VAL A 44 -4.85 -5.76 13.88
N LEU A 45 -3.64 -6.23 13.62
CA LEU A 45 -2.72 -6.74 14.63
C LEU A 45 -1.89 -5.62 15.26
N ASP A 46 -1.59 -4.59 14.47
CA ASP A 46 -0.90 -3.37 14.89
C ASP A 46 -1.11 -2.26 13.87
N ALA A 47 -1.18 -1.03 14.36
CA ALA A 47 -1.32 0.17 13.55
C ALA A 47 -0.66 1.35 14.26
N GLY A 48 -0.05 2.26 13.50
CA GLY A 48 0.57 3.45 14.08
C GLY A 48 1.50 4.16 13.11
N TRP A 49 2.46 4.89 13.69
CA TRP A 49 3.38 5.73 12.94
C TRP A 49 4.83 5.36 13.24
N ALA A 50 5.65 5.45 12.20
CA ALA A 50 7.11 5.40 12.30
C ALA A 50 7.73 6.62 11.60
N ARG A 51 8.99 6.93 11.90
CA ARG A 51 9.75 7.98 11.21
C ARG A 51 11.05 7.42 10.62
N GLY A 52 11.11 7.47 9.29
CA GLY A 52 12.28 7.09 8.53
C GLY A 52 12.37 5.59 8.26
N VAL A 53 13.24 5.25 7.32
CA VAL A 53 13.33 3.87 6.78
C VAL A 53 13.79 2.87 7.83
N ASP A 54 14.62 3.26 8.80
CA ASP A 54 15.12 2.36 9.85
C ASP A 54 13.97 1.78 10.70
N GLU A 55 13.07 2.63 11.19
CA GLU A 55 11.93 2.20 12.00
C GLU A 55 10.92 1.39 11.17
N VAL A 56 10.69 1.81 9.92
CA VAL A 56 9.78 1.10 9.00
C VAL A 56 10.31 -0.29 8.65
N GLU A 57 11.61 -0.42 8.38
CA GLU A 57 12.27 -1.70 8.10
C GLU A 57 12.16 -2.65 9.31
N ALA A 58 12.42 -2.15 10.51
CA ALA A 58 12.31 -2.93 11.74
C ALA A 58 10.87 -3.39 11.98
N TRP A 59 9.90 -2.50 11.77
CA TRP A 59 8.47 -2.82 11.90
C TRP A 59 8.02 -3.88 10.89
N VAL A 60 8.37 -3.72 9.61
CA VAL A 60 8.04 -4.70 8.56
C VAL A 60 8.66 -6.06 8.89
N SER A 61 9.91 -6.07 9.37
CA SER A 61 10.61 -7.31 9.73
C SER A 61 9.99 -8.01 10.94
N HIS A 62 9.56 -7.23 11.94
CA HIS A 62 8.88 -7.76 13.13
C HIS A 62 7.54 -8.40 12.80
N TRP A 63 6.74 -7.74 11.96
CA TRP A 63 5.40 -8.19 11.65
C TRP A 63 5.32 -9.21 10.52
N SER A 64 6.32 -9.33 9.66
CA SER A 64 6.30 -10.31 8.56
C SER A 64 6.41 -11.75 9.06
N THR A 65 5.55 -12.61 8.54
CA THR A 65 5.60 -14.07 8.72
C THR A 65 5.83 -14.73 7.35
N PRO A 66 6.18 -16.03 7.30
CA PRO A 66 6.27 -16.73 6.01
C PRO A 66 4.99 -16.55 5.20
N GLY A 67 5.16 -16.00 4.00
CA GLY A 67 4.08 -15.71 3.08
C GLY A 67 3.38 -14.37 3.22
N SER A 68 3.79 -13.53 4.17
CA SER A 68 3.33 -12.15 4.28
C SER A 68 3.50 -11.35 2.99
N VAL A 69 2.55 -10.45 2.74
CA VAL A 69 2.60 -9.52 1.61
C VAL A 69 2.62 -8.10 2.13
N VAL A 70 3.48 -7.26 1.56
CA VAL A 70 3.64 -5.84 1.94
C VAL A 70 3.33 -4.96 0.74
N ALA A 71 2.37 -4.04 0.88
CA ALA A 71 2.11 -2.98 -0.09
C ALA A 71 2.73 -1.67 0.42
N ILE A 72 3.58 -1.05 -0.41
CA ILE A 72 4.33 0.16 -0.04
C ILE A 72 3.88 1.33 -0.93
N ASP A 73 3.34 2.40 -0.35
CA ASP A 73 3.05 3.66 -1.05
C ASP A 73 4.32 4.50 -1.22
N ALA A 74 5.22 4.03 -2.06
CA ALA A 74 6.34 4.81 -2.55
C ALA A 74 6.95 4.14 -3.78
N PRO A 75 7.63 4.90 -4.64
CA PRO A 75 8.49 4.33 -5.68
C PRO A 75 9.53 3.37 -5.07
N VAL A 76 9.37 2.06 -5.26
CA VAL A 76 10.29 1.04 -4.71
C VAL A 76 11.42 0.74 -5.68
N LEU A 77 11.11 0.64 -6.97
CA LEU A 77 12.09 0.46 -8.03
C LEU A 77 12.04 1.66 -8.98
N VAL A 78 13.17 2.39 -9.06
CA VAL A 78 13.28 3.65 -9.81
C VAL A 78 14.48 3.58 -10.77
N PRO A 79 14.31 2.93 -11.94
CA PRO A 79 15.42 2.69 -12.87
C PRO A 79 15.73 3.89 -13.77
N ASN A 80 14.77 4.81 -13.94
CA ASN A 80 14.94 5.97 -14.80
C ASN A 80 15.78 7.07 -14.12
N ALA A 81 16.74 7.62 -14.86
CA ALA A 81 17.56 8.73 -14.39
C ALA A 81 16.72 9.99 -14.14
N THR A 82 15.82 10.32 -15.08
CA THR A 82 14.93 11.49 -15.03
C THR A 82 13.52 11.14 -15.54
N GLY A 83 12.58 12.07 -15.42
CA GLY A 83 11.24 11.94 -15.98
C GLY A 83 10.32 11.02 -15.18
N MET A 84 9.29 10.50 -15.86
CA MET A 84 8.22 9.68 -15.28
C MET A 84 8.36 8.22 -15.70
N ARG A 85 8.00 7.28 -14.83
CA ARG A 85 7.98 5.83 -15.13
C ARG A 85 6.74 5.43 -15.96
N ALA A 86 6.82 4.28 -16.62
CA ALA A 86 5.70 3.76 -17.39
C ALA A 86 4.48 3.43 -16.51
N SER A 87 4.72 2.88 -15.32
CA SER A 87 3.71 2.60 -14.30
C SER A 87 2.93 3.85 -13.90
N GLU A 88 3.63 4.95 -13.61
CA GLU A 88 3.04 6.26 -13.24
C GLU A 88 2.18 6.86 -14.36
N ARG A 89 2.63 6.77 -15.62
CA ARG A 89 1.81 7.20 -16.77
C ARG A 89 0.53 6.39 -16.90
N LEU A 90 0.62 5.07 -16.67
CA LEU A 90 -0.53 4.18 -16.75
C LEU A 90 -1.51 4.38 -15.60
N VAL A 91 -1.06 4.85 -14.42
CA VAL A 91 -1.97 5.28 -13.34
C VAL A 91 -2.90 6.38 -13.82
N ALA A 92 -2.36 7.45 -14.44
CA ALA A 92 -3.19 8.54 -14.95
C ALA A 92 -4.18 8.05 -16.02
N ARG A 93 -3.77 7.12 -16.89
CA ARG A 93 -4.62 6.55 -17.94
C ARG A 93 -5.74 5.65 -17.38
N ALA A 94 -5.44 4.79 -16.40
CA ALA A 94 -6.39 3.85 -15.84
C ALA A 94 -7.34 4.51 -14.82
N TYR A 95 -6.82 5.43 -13.99
CA TYR A 95 -7.55 5.97 -12.84
C TYR A 95 -7.85 7.47 -12.92
N GLY A 96 -7.41 8.15 -13.99
CA GLY A 96 -7.61 9.60 -14.16
C GLY A 96 -9.07 10.04 -14.13
N ARG A 97 -10.02 9.14 -14.49
CA ARG A 97 -11.46 9.41 -14.36
C ARG A 97 -11.87 9.77 -12.93
N TRP A 98 -11.18 9.22 -11.93
CA TRP A 98 -11.41 9.46 -10.50
C TRP A 98 -10.47 10.53 -9.94
N HIS A 99 -9.84 11.33 -10.81
CA HIS A 99 -8.87 12.37 -10.45
C HIS A 99 -7.62 11.80 -9.76
N VAL A 100 -7.26 10.56 -10.10
CA VAL A 100 -6.05 9.88 -9.60
C VAL A 100 -4.95 9.95 -10.66
N SER A 101 -3.79 10.45 -10.26
CA SER A 101 -2.55 10.45 -11.04
C SER A 101 -1.38 10.27 -10.09
N ALA A 102 -0.30 9.66 -10.55
CA ALA A 102 0.93 9.53 -9.77
C ALA A 102 1.86 10.71 -10.05
N ASN A 103 2.64 11.10 -9.04
CA ASN A 103 3.77 12.00 -9.27
C ASN A 103 4.87 11.24 -10.02
N ALA A 104 5.66 11.97 -10.81
CA ALA A 104 6.86 11.38 -11.40
C ALA A 104 7.88 11.02 -10.31
N SER A 105 8.53 9.86 -10.46
CA SER A 105 9.73 9.52 -9.71
C SER A 105 10.88 9.16 -10.63
N SER A 106 12.08 9.57 -10.23
CA SER A 106 13.32 9.30 -10.95
C SER A 106 14.50 9.40 -10.00
N ALA A 107 15.64 8.81 -10.38
CA ALA A 107 16.86 8.85 -9.56
C ALA A 107 17.42 10.27 -9.33
N SER A 108 17.02 11.24 -10.15
CA SER A 108 17.40 12.66 -9.99
C SER A 108 16.66 13.38 -8.85
N LEU A 109 15.61 12.79 -8.28
CA LEU A 109 14.81 13.42 -7.23
C LEU A 109 15.31 13.06 -5.83
N PRO A 110 15.19 13.96 -4.83
CA PRO A 110 15.75 13.74 -3.50
C PRO A 110 14.85 12.90 -2.55
N TRP A 111 13.72 12.38 -3.02
CA TRP A 111 12.77 11.59 -2.22
C TRP A 111 12.77 10.12 -2.65
N LEU A 112 13.84 9.41 -2.29
CA LEU A 112 14.08 8.01 -2.66
C LEU A 112 13.86 7.01 -1.50
N GLY A 113 13.12 7.40 -0.45
CA GLY A 113 12.90 6.55 0.72
C GLY A 113 12.28 5.19 0.39
N GLY A 114 11.38 5.13 -0.60
CA GLY A 114 10.82 3.86 -1.10
C GLY A 114 11.87 2.93 -1.71
N ARG A 115 12.81 3.51 -2.47
CA ARG A 115 13.95 2.77 -3.04
C ARG A 115 14.88 2.30 -1.92
N THR A 116 15.22 3.17 -0.98
CA THR A 116 16.05 2.84 0.18
C THR A 116 15.44 1.69 0.98
N LEU A 117 14.14 1.78 1.32
CA LEU A 117 13.41 0.70 2.01
C LEU A 117 13.39 -0.59 1.20
N GLY A 118 13.11 -0.51 -0.11
CA GLY A 118 13.10 -1.66 -1.02
C GLY A 118 14.42 -2.43 -1.04
N GLU A 119 15.54 -1.71 -1.22
CA GLU A 119 16.89 -2.29 -1.24
C GLU A 119 17.27 -2.92 0.11
N ARG A 120 16.85 -2.32 1.22
CA ARG A 120 17.10 -2.84 2.56
C ARG A 120 16.33 -4.12 2.86
N LEU A 121 15.04 -4.09 2.60
CA LEU A 121 14.21 -5.29 2.76
C LEU A 121 14.65 -6.41 1.78
N GLU A 122 15.29 -6.10 0.64
CA GLU A 122 15.90 -7.10 -0.25
C GLU A 122 17.16 -7.71 0.37
N ARG A 123 18.02 -6.88 0.97
CA ARG A 123 19.19 -7.35 1.72
C ARG A 123 18.81 -8.21 2.92
N ALA A 124 17.66 -7.94 3.54
CA ALA A 124 17.06 -8.78 4.58
C ALA A 124 16.44 -10.10 4.06
N GLY A 125 16.55 -10.39 2.75
CA GLY A 125 16.09 -11.64 2.14
C GLY A 125 14.64 -11.62 1.65
N GLY A 126 13.92 -10.51 1.81
CA GLY A 126 12.58 -10.39 1.25
C GLY A 126 12.61 -10.17 -0.27
N VAL A 127 11.49 -10.42 -0.92
CA VAL A 127 11.40 -10.50 -2.38
C VAL A 127 10.55 -9.34 -2.93
N TYR A 128 11.12 -8.55 -3.85
CA TYR A 128 10.34 -7.56 -4.60
C TYR A 128 9.40 -8.26 -5.59
N ASP A 129 8.12 -7.94 -5.50
CA ASP A 129 7.05 -8.44 -6.33
C ASP A 129 6.61 -7.41 -7.37
N ASP A 130 7.11 -7.60 -8.59
CA ASP A 130 6.71 -6.82 -9.76
C ASP A 130 5.40 -7.32 -10.40
N GLY A 131 4.80 -8.39 -9.88
CA GLY A 131 3.57 -9.00 -10.38
C GLY A 131 3.74 -9.86 -11.65
N GLY A 132 4.92 -9.89 -12.26
CA GLY A 132 5.17 -10.61 -13.53
C GLY A 132 5.74 -12.01 -13.38
N LEU A 133 6.31 -12.33 -12.21
CA LEU A 133 7.01 -13.59 -11.97
C LEU A 133 6.26 -14.49 -10.97
N PRO A 134 6.25 -15.83 -11.18
CA PRO A 134 5.67 -16.76 -10.22
C PRO A 134 6.48 -16.79 -8.93
N ARG A 135 5.80 -16.77 -7.78
CA ARG A 135 6.44 -16.73 -6.45
C ARG A 135 5.87 -17.80 -5.54
N ARG A 136 6.72 -18.38 -4.68
CA ARG A 136 6.24 -19.31 -3.64
C ARG A 136 5.37 -18.57 -2.64
N VAL A 137 4.30 -19.22 -2.19
CA VAL A 137 3.41 -18.67 -1.16
C VAL A 137 4.18 -18.39 0.14
N GLU A 138 5.19 -19.18 0.49
CA GLU A 138 5.94 -19.04 1.74
C GLU A 138 7.01 -17.95 1.70
N ALA A 139 7.45 -17.53 0.51
CA ALA A 139 8.49 -16.53 0.34
C ALA A 139 8.03 -15.09 0.66
N GLY A 140 6.72 -14.89 0.82
CA GLY A 140 6.13 -13.56 0.91
C GLY A 140 6.30 -12.76 -0.38
N GLY A 141 6.11 -11.46 -0.28
CA GLY A 141 6.41 -10.51 -1.34
C GLY A 141 6.14 -9.07 -0.89
N ARG A 142 6.83 -8.11 -1.50
CA ARG A 142 6.52 -6.70 -1.32
C ARG A 142 6.41 -6.01 -2.66
N PHE A 143 5.43 -5.14 -2.81
CA PHE A 143 5.22 -4.44 -4.07
C PHE A 143 4.95 -2.97 -3.84
N GLU A 144 5.19 -2.19 -4.89
CA GLU A 144 4.80 -0.80 -4.94
C GLU A 144 3.28 -0.71 -5.16
N GLY A 145 2.59 -0.19 -4.15
CA GLY A 145 1.17 0.14 -4.19
C GLY A 145 0.96 1.65 -4.32
N TYR A 146 -0.29 2.05 -4.53
CA TYR A 146 -0.66 3.46 -4.50
C TYR A 146 -2.10 3.59 -3.97
N PRO A 147 -2.34 4.08 -2.74
CA PRO A 147 -3.64 4.04 -2.07
C PRO A 147 -4.73 4.74 -2.88
N TYR A 148 -4.42 5.82 -3.60
CA TYR A 148 -5.39 6.45 -4.49
C TYR A 148 -5.89 5.54 -5.62
N THR A 149 -5.06 4.60 -6.11
CA THR A 149 -5.53 3.57 -7.06
C THR A 149 -6.42 2.54 -6.40
N THR A 150 -6.23 2.25 -5.10
CA THR A 150 -7.17 1.45 -4.31
C THR A 150 -8.52 2.17 -4.19
N LEU A 151 -8.52 3.46 -3.83
CA LEU A 151 -9.74 4.25 -3.66
C LEU A 151 -10.60 4.29 -4.94
N GLY A 152 -9.99 4.50 -6.11
CA GLY A 152 -10.71 4.45 -7.39
C GLY A 152 -10.98 3.02 -7.89
N GLY A 153 -10.05 2.10 -7.63
CA GLY A 153 -10.05 0.74 -8.18
C GLY A 153 -10.97 -0.24 -7.46
N MET A 154 -11.29 0.01 -6.18
CA MET A 154 -12.23 -0.81 -5.41
C MET A 154 -13.61 -0.16 -5.40
N SER A 155 -14.55 -0.72 -6.16
CA SER A 155 -15.94 -0.23 -6.20
C SER A 155 -16.62 -0.21 -4.83
N GLY A 156 -16.24 -1.14 -3.93
CA GLY A 156 -16.77 -1.19 -2.55
C GLY A 156 -16.53 0.06 -1.71
N LEU A 157 -15.55 0.90 -2.06
CA LEU A 157 -15.30 2.19 -1.38
C LEU A 157 -16.24 3.31 -1.87
N GLY A 158 -17.01 3.08 -2.94
CA GLY A 158 -18.02 4.01 -3.44
C GLY A 158 -17.48 5.32 -4.03
N TYR A 159 -16.19 5.40 -4.38
CA TYR A 159 -15.61 6.55 -5.08
C TYR A 159 -15.78 6.40 -6.59
N ASP A 160 -17.03 6.47 -7.06
CA ASP A 160 -17.37 6.26 -8.48
C ASP A 160 -17.11 7.48 -9.36
N ASP A 161 -17.16 8.67 -8.77
CA ASP A 161 -16.91 9.96 -9.42
C ASP A 161 -15.46 10.42 -9.22
N LYS A 162 -15.08 10.75 -7.97
CA LYS A 162 -13.75 11.29 -7.64
C LYS A 162 -13.22 10.71 -6.34
N ARG A 163 -11.89 10.63 -6.23
CA ARG A 163 -11.17 10.33 -4.98
C ARG A 163 -11.50 11.38 -3.87
N PRO A 164 -11.33 11.03 -2.59
CA PRO A 164 -11.49 12.01 -1.51
C PRO A 164 -10.49 13.17 -1.63
N ARG A 165 -10.91 14.33 -1.11
CA ARG A 165 -10.07 15.54 -0.96
C ARG A 165 -9.61 15.71 0.50
N ASP A 166 -9.12 14.62 1.06
CA ASP A 166 -8.60 14.51 2.43
C ASP A 166 -7.17 15.01 2.57
N LYS A 167 -6.31 14.98 1.53
CA LYS A 167 -4.91 15.44 1.67
C LYS A 167 -4.67 16.91 1.31
N ARG A 168 -5.40 17.45 0.32
CA ARG A 168 -5.18 18.82 -0.21
C ARG A 168 -6.43 19.69 -0.08
N PRO A 169 -6.28 20.98 0.26
CA PRO A 169 -7.41 21.89 0.38
C PRO A 169 -8.15 22.06 -0.95
N ASP A 170 -9.48 22.13 -0.91
CA ASP A 170 -10.29 22.47 -2.07
C ASP A 170 -10.27 23.99 -2.28
N LEU A 171 -9.56 24.43 -3.33
CA LEU A 171 -9.42 25.84 -3.64
C LEU A 171 -10.71 26.50 -4.17
N ALA A 172 -11.71 25.70 -4.56
CA ALA A 172 -13.03 26.21 -4.92
C ALA A 172 -13.84 26.68 -3.70
N LEU A 173 -13.47 26.24 -2.49
CA LEU A 173 -14.12 26.65 -1.24
C LEU A 173 -13.50 27.94 -0.66
N PRO A 174 -14.28 28.75 0.08
CA PRO A 174 -13.77 29.83 0.92
C PRO A 174 -12.71 29.32 1.90
N LYS A 175 -11.71 30.14 2.24
CA LYS A 175 -10.53 29.73 3.01
C LYS A 175 -10.91 29.11 4.36
N GLU A 176 -11.90 29.69 5.02
CA GLU A 176 -12.47 29.30 6.31
C GLU A 176 -13.14 27.92 6.29
N ALA A 177 -13.71 27.50 5.16
CA ALA A 177 -14.39 26.20 5.02
C ALA A 177 -13.47 25.05 4.62
N ARG A 178 -12.24 25.33 4.14
CA ARG A 178 -11.33 24.31 3.58
C ARG A 178 -10.89 23.25 4.57
N ARG A 179 -10.63 23.65 5.83
CA ARG A 179 -10.17 22.72 6.87
C ARG A 179 -11.26 21.74 7.25
N GLU A 180 -12.48 22.24 7.44
CA GLU A 180 -13.65 21.43 7.74
C GLU A 180 -13.98 20.48 6.60
N ALA A 181 -14.04 20.96 5.35
CA ALA A 181 -14.30 20.09 4.20
C ALA A 181 -13.25 18.98 4.03
N ARG A 182 -11.98 19.27 4.32
CA ARG A 182 -10.90 18.28 4.29
C ARG A 182 -11.07 17.24 5.40
N ALA A 183 -11.37 17.68 6.63
CA ALA A 183 -11.66 16.80 7.77
C ALA A 183 -12.87 15.89 7.50
N THR A 184 -13.98 16.44 6.99
CA THR A 184 -15.15 15.66 6.58
C THR A 184 -14.80 14.64 5.51
N ALA A 185 -13.96 14.98 4.53
CA ALA A 185 -13.54 14.03 3.50
C ALA A 185 -12.69 12.87 4.05
N CYS A 186 -11.87 13.12 5.08
CA CYS A 186 -11.10 12.10 5.77
C CYS A 186 -11.99 11.17 6.60
N ASP A 187 -12.90 11.73 7.40
CA ASP A 187 -13.82 10.93 8.22
C ASP A 187 -14.77 10.09 7.33
N GLU A 188 -15.17 10.64 6.18
CA GLU A 188 -15.94 9.91 5.16
C GLU A 188 -15.14 8.75 4.54
N LEU A 189 -13.84 8.93 4.28
CA LEU A 189 -12.96 7.85 3.83
C LEU A 189 -12.88 6.73 4.87
N LEU A 190 -12.67 7.09 6.14
CA LEU A 190 -12.57 6.14 7.24
C LEU A 190 -13.87 5.36 7.44
N ARG A 191 -15.02 6.03 7.37
CA ARG A 191 -16.34 5.39 7.43
C ARG A 191 -16.57 4.42 6.27
N ARG A 192 -16.14 4.76 5.05
CA ARG A 192 -16.21 3.87 3.88
C ARG A 192 -15.31 2.65 4.02
N LEU A 193 -14.09 2.86 4.54
CA LEU A 193 -13.13 1.79 4.81
C LEU A 193 -13.67 0.82 5.86
N ALA A 194 -14.24 1.32 6.97
CA ALA A 194 -14.92 0.49 7.96
C ALA A 194 -16.12 -0.29 7.38
N GLY A 195 -16.85 0.31 6.44
CA GLY A 195 -17.92 -0.35 5.69
C GLY A 195 -17.46 -1.55 4.85
N MET A 196 -16.15 -1.73 4.63
CA MET A 196 -15.60 -2.91 3.95
C MET A 196 -15.36 -4.11 4.87
N ALA A 197 -15.73 -4.06 6.15
CA ALA A 197 -15.56 -5.18 7.08
C ALA A 197 -16.30 -6.46 6.66
N GLY A 198 -17.33 -6.36 5.80
CA GLY A 198 -18.04 -7.50 5.20
C GLY A 198 -17.53 -7.91 3.81
N ALA A 199 -16.47 -7.28 3.29
CA ALA A 199 -15.90 -7.64 2.00
C ALA A 199 -15.19 -9.00 2.10
N GLU A 200 -15.00 -9.65 0.94
CA GLU A 200 -14.25 -10.91 0.83
C GLU A 200 -12.84 -10.82 1.44
N VAL A 201 -12.23 -9.64 1.35
CA VAL A 201 -10.97 -9.27 1.99
C VAL A 201 -11.24 -8.07 2.89
N PRO A 202 -11.63 -8.29 4.16
CA PRO A 202 -12.04 -7.22 5.06
C PRO A 202 -10.83 -6.50 5.66
N VAL A 203 -11.05 -5.26 6.10
CA VAL A 203 -10.13 -4.49 6.94
C VAL A 203 -10.95 -3.97 8.12
N ARG A 204 -10.72 -4.51 9.31
CA ARG A 204 -11.53 -4.26 10.51
C ARG A 204 -10.89 -3.20 11.39
N LEU A 205 -11.04 -1.94 11.01
CA LEU A 205 -10.42 -0.81 11.73
C LEU A 205 -10.80 -0.77 13.22
N ASP A 206 -11.98 -1.25 13.58
CA ASP A 206 -12.49 -1.31 14.96
C ASP A 206 -11.77 -2.35 15.84
N SER A 207 -10.93 -3.20 15.28
CA SER A 207 -10.30 -4.32 16.00
C SER A 207 -8.99 -3.98 16.73
N HIS A 208 -8.42 -2.80 16.51
CA HIS A 208 -7.21 -2.34 17.20
C HIS A 208 -7.39 -0.90 17.71
N PRO A 209 -6.96 -0.55 18.94
CA PRO A 209 -7.24 0.76 19.54
C PRO A 209 -6.80 1.96 18.69
N VAL A 210 -5.65 1.87 18.01
CA VAL A 210 -5.13 2.97 17.20
C VAL A 210 -5.97 3.19 15.94
N SER A 211 -6.36 2.12 15.24
CA SER A 211 -7.21 2.23 14.05
C SER A 211 -8.67 2.51 14.42
N ALA A 212 -9.14 2.07 15.59
CA ALA A 212 -10.48 2.34 16.10
C ALA A 212 -10.66 3.83 16.43
N ALA A 213 -9.62 4.48 16.97
CA ALA A 213 -9.62 5.92 17.22
C ALA A 213 -9.81 6.76 15.93
N LEU A 214 -9.47 6.22 14.76
CA LEU A 214 -9.80 6.86 13.48
C LEU A 214 -11.32 6.92 13.23
N LEU A 215 -12.09 5.97 13.75
CA LEU A 215 -13.55 5.95 13.63
C LEU A 215 -14.24 6.72 14.75
N ASP A 216 -13.70 6.65 15.96
CA ASP A 216 -14.33 7.19 17.17
C ASP A 216 -14.10 8.70 17.34
N GLU A 217 -12.98 9.22 16.81
CA GLU A 217 -12.63 10.63 16.92
C GLU A 217 -12.79 11.36 15.58
N PRO A 218 -13.33 12.59 15.56
CA PRO A 218 -13.39 13.38 14.34
C PRO A 218 -12.00 13.87 13.91
N SER A 219 -11.84 14.09 12.61
CA SER A 219 -10.60 14.66 12.08
C SER A 219 -10.34 16.07 12.63
N PRO A 220 -9.14 16.36 13.19
CA PRO A 220 -8.85 17.65 13.80
C PRO A 220 -8.66 18.73 12.74
N LEU A 221 -9.05 19.97 13.04
CA LEU A 221 -8.93 21.08 12.08
C LEU A 221 -7.54 21.74 12.08
N VAL A 222 -6.73 21.51 13.11
CA VAL A 222 -5.39 22.08 13.26
C VAL A 222 -4.42 21.34 12.36
N ASP A 223 -3.73 22.03 11.45
CA ASP A 223 -2.95 21.43 10.36
C ASP A 223 -1.91 20.38 10.82
N ARG A 224 -1.22 20.62 11.94
CA ARG A 224 -0.25 19.63 12.49
C ARG A 224 -0.93 18.36 12.98
N ALA A 225 -2.01 18.50 13.75
CA ALA A 225 -2.77 17.36 14.26
C ALA A 225 -3.49 16.63 13.11
N TYR A 226 -3.97 17.37 12.12
CA TYR A 226 -4.56 16.81 10.91
C TYR A 226 -3.52 16.00 10.15
N LYS A 227 -2.32 16.54 9.95
CA LYS A 227 -1.27 15.82 9.21
C LYS A 227 -0.88 14.51 9.91
N HIS A 228 -0.71 14.55 11.23
CA HIS A 228 -0.47 13.34 12.02
C HIS A 228 -1.55 12.29 11.79
N ARG A 229 -2.83 12.68 11.88
CA ARG A 229 -3.95 11.77 11.60
C ARG A 229 -3.95 11.29 10.15
N GLU A 230 -3.80 12.18 9.17
CA GLU A 230 -3.81 11.90 7.72
C GLU A 230 -2.74 10.90 7.30
N ASP A 231 -1.61 10.83 8.02
CA ASP A 231 -0.52 9.91 7.70
C ASP A 231 -0.84 8.43 8.00
N LEU A 232 -1.91 8.12 8.75
CA LEU A 232 -2.28 6.73 9.07
C LEU A 232 -3.30 6.08 8.09
N PRO A 233 -4.42 6.72 7.69
CA PRO A 233 -5.49 6.09 6.89
C PRO A 233 -5.06 5.39 5.61
N ASP A 234 -3.99 5.84 4.96
CA ASP A 234 -3.52 5.22 3.72
C ASP A 234 -2.79 3.89 3.94
N ALA A 235 -2.34 3.60 5.16
CA ALA A 235 -1.75 2.32 5.53
C ALA A 235 -2.77 1.16 5.45
N PRO A 236 -3.95 1.19 6.10
CA PRO A 236 -4.96 0.15 5.91
C PRO A 236 -5.52 0.12 4.48
N VAL A 237 -5.57 1.26 3.77
CA VAL A 237 -5.89 1.28 2.32
C VAL A 237 -4.84 0.54 1.50
N CYS A 238 -3.58 0.49 1.93
CA CYS A 238 -2.51 -0.31 1.32
C CYS A 238 -2.53 -1.78 1.76
N ALA A 239 -2.88 -2.07 3.02
CA ALA A 239 -2.97 -3.44 3.53
C ALA A 239 -4.00 -4.28 2.76
N GLY A 240 -5.12 -3.67 2.34
CA GLY A 240 -6.14 -4.31 1.50
C GLY A 240 -5.59 -4.92 0.20
N PRO A 241 -4.94 -4.16 -0.69
CA PRO A 241 -4.21 -4.67 -1.85
C PRO A 241 -3.19 -5.76 -1.54
N ALA A 242 -2.50 -5.71 -0.40
CA ALA A 242 -1.59 -6.78 0.01
C ALA A 242 -2.33 -8.11 0.24
N ALA A 243 -3.49 -8.05 0.90
CA ALA A 243 -4.35 -9.20 1.10
C ALA A 243 -5.01 -9.70 -0.21
N LEU A 244 -5.46 -8.79 -1.09
CA LEU A 244 -5.93 -9.14 -2.44
C LEU A 244 -4.83 -9.84 -3.25
N ARG A 245 -3.57 -9.39 -3.15
CA ARG A 245 -2.45 -9.96 -3.88
C ARG A 245 -2.18 -11.41 -3.50
N ALA A 246 -2.44 -11.77 -2.25
CA ALA A 246 -2.31 -13.12 -1.75
C ALA A 246 -3.50 -14.02 -2.11
N ARG A 247 -4.72 -13.48 -2.11
CA ARG A 247 -5.97 -14.28 -2.14
C ARG A 247 -6.68 -14.25 -3.48
N THR A 248 -6.76 -13.08 -4.10
CA THR A 248 -7.56 -12.80 -5.31
C THR A 248 -6.78 -11.89 -6.28
N PRO A 249 -5.60 -12.34 -6.76
CA PRO A 249 -4.74 -11.51 -7.61
C PRO A 249 -5.42 -11.07 -8.92
N GLU A 250 -6.45 -11.78 -9.38
CA GLU A 250 -7.29 -11.41 -10.52
C GLU A 250 -8.04 -10.08 -10.33
N ARG A 251 -8.22 -9.63 -9.08
CA ARG A 251 -8.80 -8.30 -8.78
C ARG A 251 -7.79 -7.15 -8.92
N LEU A 252 -6.52 -7.48 -9.10
CA LEU A 252 -5.43 -6.53 -9.28
C LEU A 252 -4.99 -6.47 -10.74
N GLN A 253 -4.29 -5.41 -11.10
CA GLN A 253 -3.56 -5.27 -12.36
C GLN A 253 -2.12 -4.82 -12.11
N VAL A 254 -1.21 -5.15 -13.03
CA VAL A 254 0.18 -4.69 -13.03
C VAL A 254 0.34 -3.54 -14.03
N LEU A 255 0.62 -2.34 -13.53
CA LEU A 255 0.90 -1.18 -14.38
C LEU A 255 2.41 -1.07 -14.63
N GLY A 256 2.79 -0.93 -15.90
CA GLY A 256 4.19 -0.77 -16.30
C GLY A 256 4.95 -2.09 -16.47
N ALA A 257 4.26 -3.17 -16.88
CA ALA A 257 4.86 -4.47 -17.14
C ALA A 257 5.63 -4.57 -18.48
N ASP A 258 5.36 -3.67 -19.43
CA ASP A 258 5.95 -3.70 -20.78
C ASP A 258 7.45 -3.39 -20.86
N PRO A 259 8.02 -2.45 -20.08
CA PRO A 259 9.46 -2.18 -20.13
C PRO A 259 10.30 -3.41 -19.82
N GLU A 260 11.50 -3.43 -20.43
CA GLU A 260 12.51 -4.45 -20.15
C GLU A 260 12.85 -4.48 -18.65
N PRO A 261 13.02 -5.68 -18.06
CA PRO A 261 13.45 -5.81 -16.68
C PRO A 261 14.89 -5.31 -16.49
N ASP A 262 15.26 -5.01 -15.25
CA ASP A 262 16.64 -4.76 -14.89
C ASP A 262 17.49 -6.04 -14.92
N ASP A 263 18.80 -5.90 -14.67
CA ASP A 263 19.75 -7.03 -14.66
C ASP A 263 19.41 -8.14 -13.65
N ARG A 264 18.50 -7.86 -12.70
CA ARG A 264 18.00 -8.81 -11.70
C ARG A 264 16.62 -9.37 -12.06
N GLY A 265 16.12 -9.08 -13.26
CA GLY A 265 14.84 -9.54 -13.77
C GLY A 265 13.63 -8.78 -13.24
N ARG A 266 13.82 -7.63 -12.56
CA ARG A 266 12.74 -6.87 -11.90
C ARG A 266 12.23 -5.77 -12.82
N ARG A 267 10.92 -5.49 -12.77
CA ARG A 267 10.30 -4.35 -13.46
C ARG A 267 9.76 -3.32 -12.48
N ALA A 268 9.86 -2.05 -12.83
CA ALA A 268 9.37 -0.94 -12.01
C ALA A 268 7.85 -0.78 -12.16
N THR A 269 7.10 -1.72 -11.59
CA THR A 269 5.65 -1.81 -11.72
C THR A 269 4.92 -1.22 -10.51
N LEU A 270 3.64 -0.91 -10.73
CA LEU A 270 2.66 -0.62 -9.69
C LEU A 270 1.59 -1.72 -9.72
N ILE A 271 1.30 -2.33 -8.57
CA ILE A 271 0.20 -3.31 -8.46
C ILE A 271 -0.99 -2.63 -7.79
N SER A 272 -2.11 -2.60 -8.50
CA SER A 272 -3.28 -1.81 -8.09
C SER A 272 -4.59 -2.59 -8.28
N PRO A 273 -5.59 -2.44 -7.40
CA PRO A 273 -6.94 -2.95 -7.65
C PRO A 273 -7.53 -2.37 -8.94
N ALA A 274 -8.15 -3.22 -9.74
CA ALA A 274 -8.67 -2.83 -11.06
C ALA A 274 -10.15 -3.16 -11.18
N ARG A 275 -10.95 -2.14 -11.49
CA ARG A 275 -12.30 -2.39 -12.02
C ARG A 275 -12.17 -2.96 -13.44
N PRO A 276 -13.03 -3.92 -13.85
CA PRO A 276 -12.93 -4.55 -15.18
C PRO A 276 -12.85 -3.53 -16.32
N GLU A 277 -13.62 -2.45 -16.26
CA GLU A 277 -13.69 -1.44 -17.31
C GLU A 277 -12.49 -0.46 -17.33
N ARG A 278 -11.57 -0.55 -16.36
CA ARG A 278 -10.35 0.27 -16.28
C ARG A 278 -9.06 -0.56 -16.19
N ARG A 279 -9.14 -1.83 -16.54
CA ARG A 279 -7.96 -2.69 -16.66
C ARG A 279 -7.16 -2.33 -17.92
N LEU A 280 -5.89 -1.95 -17.73
CA LEU A 280 -4.93 -1.70 -18.80
C LEU A 280 -3.76 -2.68 -18.75
N GLY A 281 -3.40 -3.14 -17.56
CA GLY A 281 -2.31 -4.08 -17.34
C GLY A 281 -2.79 -5.53 -17.20
N PRO A 282 -1.87 -6.50 -17.30
CA PRO A 282 -2.18 -7.89 -17.02
C PRO A 282 -2.54 -8.09 -15.56
N THR A 283 -3.25 -9.18 -15.28
CA THR A 283 -3.40 -9.72 -13.92
C THR A 283 -2.03 -10.15 -13.38
N PRO A 284 -1.68 -9.84 -12.12
CA PRO A 284 -0.47 -10.38 -11.50
C PRO A 284 -0.45 -11.91 -11.51
N VAL A 285 0.72 -12.50 -11.77
CA VAL A 285 0.88 -13.95 -11.74
C VAL A 285 0.58 -14.49 -10.33
N ALA A 286 -0.26 -15.52 -10.28
CA ALA A 286 -0.65 -16.18 -9.03
C ALA A 286 0.57 -16.75 -8.29
N ARG A 287 0.51 -16.74 -6.96
CA ARG A 287 1.54 -17.35 -6.12
C ARG A 287 1.36 -18.87 -6.14
N VAL A 288 2.47 -19.60 -6.20
CA VAL A 288 2.49 -21.06 -6.35
C VAL A 288 2.77 -21.74 -5.01
N GLY A 289 1.97 -22.77 -4.68
CA GLY A 289 2.22 -23.63 -3.52
C GLY A 289 3.41 -24.57 -3.74
N ARG A 290 3.84 -25.27 -2.67
CA ARG A 290 4.95 -26.25 -2.72
C ARG A 290 4.79 -27.33 -3.79
N ASP A 291 3.56 -27.76 -4.08
CA ASP A 291 3.29 -28.93 -4.93
C ASP A 291 3.22 -28.62 -6.44
N ALA A 292 3.33 -27.34 -6.84
CA ALA A 292 3.23 -26.93 -8.24
C ALA A 292 4.46 -27.31 -9.11
N ARG A 293 5.44 -28.07 -8.59
CA ARG A 293 6.64 -28.53 -9.33
C ARG A 293 6.68 -30.04 -9.58
N ARG A 294 5.55 -30.65 -9.96
CA ARG A 294 5.51 -32.03 -10.49
C ARG A 294 4.70 -32.19 -11.78
N ALA A 295 4.48 -31.12 -12.51
CA ALA A 295 3.93 -31.18 -13.87
C ALA A 295 4.82 -30.37 -14.80
N SER A 296 5.93 -30.96 -15.22
CA SER A 296 6.75 -30.57 -16.38
C SER A 296 7.39 -31.83 -16.92
#